data_AF-A0A085VQ23-F1
#
_entry.id   AF-A0A085VQ23-F1
#
_cell.length_a   1.000
_cell.length_b   1.000
_cell.length_c   1.000
_cell.angle_alpha   90.00
_cell.angle_beta   90.00
_cell.angle_gamma   90.00
#
_symmetry.space_group_name_H-M   'P 1'
#
loop_
_entity.id
_entity.type
_entity.pdbx_description
1 polymer ?
#
loop_
_entity_poly.entity_id
_entity_poly.type
_entity_poly.pdbx_seq_one_letter_code
_entity_poly.pdbx_strand_id
1 'polypeptide(L)'
;MPKGFVSKDYVVLVIVAGAVAVLLMGAGFFSKPADWAGWVQATGLIVGMMVAVAVPGIQRSQEAATGHKVMREREVGYARRMQYLCGELGELLGKISLSLNHLRATDRHRLQNTLQDYLHRLFESHRQDLNEDRIVIAYELRQVANDLIDELESGRTDRVVFMSLEKRLQRLTHRCQVNAAMAEKL
;
A
#
# COMPACT_ATOMS: atom_id res chain seq x y z
N MET A 1 -32.82 -5.01 -16.91
CA MET A 1 -32.95 -4.08 -15.77
C MET A 1 -31.68 -3.23 -15.66
N PRO A 2 -31.66 -1.98 -16.15
CA PRO A 2 -30.46 -1.16 -16.13
C PRO A 2 -30.41 -0.37 -14.81
N LYS A 3 -29.92 -1.00 -13.74
CA LYS A 3 -29.51 -0.33 -12.50
C LYS A 3 -28.02 -0.57 -12.33
N GLY A 4 -27.19 0.34 -12.87
CA GLY A 4 -25.74 0.19 -12.70
C GLY A 4 -24.84 1.11 -13.51
N PHE A 5 -25.34 1.80 -14.54
CA PHE A 5 -24.46 2.55 -15.46
C PHE A 5 -24.06 3.96 -15.01
N VAL A 6 -24.54 4.43 -13.86
CA VAL A 6 -24.31 5.80 -13.42
C VAL A 6 -23.82 5.76 -11.99
N SER A 7 -22.51 5.91 -11.78
CA SER A 7 -21.95 6.11 -10.44
C SER A 7 -22.63 7.35 -9.81
N LYS A 8 -22.72 7.40 -8.48
CA LYS A 8 -23.41 8.46 -7.73
C LYS A 8 -23.05 9.88 -8.22
N ASP A 9 -21.82 10.09 -8.68
CA ASP A 9 -21.31 11.37 -9.18
C ASP A 9 -21.86 11.74 -10.57
N TYR A 10 -22.05 10.74 -11.45
CA TYR A 10 -22.71 10.93 -12.74
C TYR A 10 -24.22 11.09 -12.59
N VAL A 11 -24.83 10.57 -11.51
CA VAL A 11 -26.27 10.75 -11.24
C VAL A 11 -26.57 12.21 -10.96
N VAL A 12 -25.72 12.87 -10.16
CA VAL A 12 -25.82 14.31 -9.90
C VAL A 12 -25.68 15.11 -11.20
N LEU A 13 -24.73 14.75 -12.08
CA LEU A 13 -24.58 15.37 -13.38
C LEU A 13 -25.85 15.27 -14.23
N VAL A 14 -26.43 14.07 -14.32
CA VAL A 14 -27.65 13.81 -15.09
C VAL A 14 -28.85 14.57 -14.52
N ILE A 15 -28.97 14.67 -13.19
CA ILE A 15 -30.04 15.43 -12.52
C ILE A 15 -29.89 16.93 -12.82
N VAL A 16 -28.69 17.49 -12.70
CA VAL A 16 -28.43 18.92 -12.97
C VAL A 16 -28.65 19.23 -14.45
N ALA A 17 -28.14 18.41 -15.36
CA ALA A 17 -28.36 18.56 -16.79
C ALA A 17 -29.84 18.44 -17.16
N GLY A 18 -30.57 17.51 -16.55
CA GLY A 18 -32.01 17.35 -16.72
C GLY A 18 -32.80 18.56 -16.21
N ALA A 19 -32.45 19.09 -15.04
CA ALA A 19 -33.09 20.28 -14.48
C ALA A 19 -32.87 21.51 -15.38
N VAL A 20 -31.65 21.71 -15.89
CA VAL A 20 -31.34 22.79 -16.84
C VAL A 20 -32.11 22.61 -18.15
N ALA A 21 -32.20 21.39 -18.67
CA ALA A 21 -32.97 21.12 -19.89
C ALA A 21 -34.46 21.42 -19.73
N VAL A 22 -35.07 21.01 -18.61
CA VAL A 22 -36.49 21.28 -18.31
C VAL A 22 -36.73 22.79 -18.13
N LEU A 23 -35.83 23.51 -17.47
CA LEU A 23 -35.94 24.96 -17.31
C LEU A 23 -35.84 25.71 -18.63
N LEU A 24 -34.90 25.32 -19.51
CA LEU A 24 -34.72 25.95 -20.82
C LEU A 24 -35.89 25.63 -21.77
N MET A 25 -36.38 24.39 -21.78
CA MET A 25 -37.56 24.03 -22.57
C MET A 25 -38.83 24.71 -22.05
N GLY A 26 -38.99 24.80 -20.73
CA GLY A 26 -40.10 25.55 -20.12
C GLY A 26 -40.07 27.03 -20.50
N ALA A 27 -38.92 27.69 -20.41
CA ALA A 27 -38.76 29.09 -20.80
C ALA A 27 -38.97 29.34 -22.31
N GLY A 28 -38.52 28.40 -23.16
CA GLY A 28 -38.75 28.45 -24.62
C GLY A 28 -40.24 28.35 -24.99
N PHE A 29 -41.00 27.52 -24.25
CA PHE A 29 -42.43 27.33 -24.49
C PHE A 29 -43.27 28.59 -24.23
N PHE A 30 -42.93 29.38 -23.20
CA PHE A 30 -43.64 30.62 -22.87
C PHE A 30 -43.23 31.83 -23.73
N SER A 31 -42.08 31.80 -24.39
CA SER A 31 -41.54 32.96 -25.09
C SER A 31 -41.92 33.04 -26.56
N LYS A 32 -41.90 31.93 -27.33
CA LYS A 32 -42.39 31.86 -28.72
C LYS A 32 -42.45 30.39 -29.20
N PRO A 33 -43.64 29.81 -29.47
CA PRO A 33 -43.77 28.40 -29.87
C PRO A 33 -43.25 28.10 -31.30
N ALA A 34 -43.01 29.11 -32.14
CA ALA A 34 -42.59 28.93 -33.54
C ALA A 34 -41.11 28.50 -33.70
N ASP A 35 -40.24 28.80 -32.74
CA ASP A 35 -38.79 28.52 -32.81
C ASP A 35 -38.36 27.30 -31.98
N TRP A 36 -39.25 26.31 -31.83
CA TRP A 36 -39.04 25.15 -30.97
C TRP A 36 -37.75 24.37 -31.30
N ALA A 37 -37.41 24.25 -32.59
CA ALA A 37 -36.22 23.52 -33.04
C ALA A 37 -34.92 24.20 -32.61
N GLY A 38 -34.88 25.55 -32.61
CA GLY A 38 -33.73 26.33 -32.15
C GLY A 38 -33.51 26.21 -30.65
N TRP A 39 -34.59 26.18 -29.87
CA TRP A 39 -34.54 25.98 -28.42
C TRP A 39 -34.07 24.56 -28.05
N VAL A 40 -34.52 23.54 -28.77
CA VAL A 40 -34.04 22.15 -28.59
C VAL A 40 -32.55 22.04 -28.90
N GLN A 41 -32.09 22.67 -29.99
CA GLN A 41 -30.66 22.67 -30.36
C GLN A 41 -29.79 23.41 -29.34
N ALA A 42 -30.23 24.59 -28.88
CA ALA A 42 -29.52 25.36 -27.86
C ALA A 42 -29.42 24.61 -26.53
N THR A 43 -30.50 23.95 -26.12
CA THR A 43 -30.53 23.13 -24.89
C THR A 43 -29.59 21.94 -25.00
N GLY A 44 -29.61 21.24 -26.15
CA GLY A 44 -28.68 20.14 -26.42
C GLY A 44 -27.21 20.56 -26.39
N LEU A 45 -26.90 21.76 -26.89
CA LEU A 45 -25.55 22.30 -26.90
C LEU A 45 -25.06 22.68 -25.49
N ILE A 46 -25.92 23.31 -24.68
CA ILE A 46 -25.59 23.67 -23.29
C ILE A 46 -25.38 22.40 -22.45
N VAL A 47 -26.27 21.41 -22.57
CA VAL A 47 -26.12 20.13 -21.88
C VAL A 47 -24.87 19.38 -22.34
N GLY A 48 -24.61 19.34 -23.66
CA GLY A 48 -23.41 18.74 -24.23
C GLY A 48 -22.13 19.37 -23.69
N MET A 49 -22.11 20.70 -23.57
CA MET A 49 -20.96 21.45 -23.04
C MET A 49 -20.75 21.19 -21.54
N MET A 50 -21.83 21.13 -20.76
CA MET A 50 -21.75 20.76 -19.33
C MET A 50 -21.18 19.35 -19.13
N VAL A 51 -21.62 18.39 -19.93
CA VAL A 51 -21.09 17.02 -19.89
C VAL A 51 -19.62 16.99 -20.30
N ALA A 52 -19.25 17.70 -21.37
CA ALA A 52 -17.87 17.75 -21.87
C ALA A 52 -16.88 18.34 -20.85
N VAL A 53 -17.31 19.28 -20.00
CA VAL A 53 -16.46 19.86 -18.94
C VAL A 53 -16.46 19.01 -17.68
N ALA A 54 -17.61 18.47 -17.28
CA ALA A 54 -17.74 17.79 -16.01
C ALA A 54 -17.17 16.36 -16.03
N VAL A 55 -17.28 15.64 -17.16
CA VAL A 55 -16.76 14.26 -17.26
C VAL A 55 -15.25 14.19 -17.04
N PRO A 56 -14.41 15.04 -17.67
CA PRO A 56 -12.97 15.08 -17.36
C PRO A 56 -12.66 15.45 -15.91
N GLY A 57 -13.47 16.33 -15.30
CA GLY A 57 -13.32 16.70 -13.88
C GLY A 57 -13.56 15.53 -12.94
N ILE A 58 -14.62 14.75 -13.19
CA ILE A 58 -14.96 13.54 -12.43
C ILE A 58 -13.92 12.44 -12.67
N GLN A 59 -13.42 12.28 -13.90
CA GLN A 59 -12.36 11.31 -14.19
C GLN A 59 -11.08 11.63 -13.43
N ARG A 60 -10.63 12.90 -13.42
CA ARG A 60 -9.44 13.31 -12.66
C ARG A 60 -9.59 13.08 -11.16
N SER A 61 -10.77 13.35 -10.59
CA SER A 61 -11.00 13.10 -9.16
C SER A 61 -11.03 11.61 -8.82
N GLN A 62 -11.56 10.79 -9.73
CA GLN A 62 -11.54 9.33 -9.60
C GLN A 62 -10.13 8.76 -9.73
N GLU A 63 -9.33 9.25 -10.70
CA GLU A 63 -7.92 8.86 -10.88
C GLU A 63 -7.07 9.24 -9.67
N ALA A 64 -7.30 10.41 -9.07
CA ALA A 64 -6.64 10.78 -7.83
C ALA A 64 -7.03 9.84 -6.68
N ALA A 65 -8.32 9.53 -6.53
CA ALA A 65 -8.82 8.65 -5.48
C ALA A 65 -8.31 7.21 -5.63
N THR A 66 -8.23 6.67 -6.85
CA THR A 66 -7.65 5.35 -7.11
C THR A 66 -6.15 5.35 -6.86
N GLY A 67 -5.43 6.41 -7.29
CA GLY A 67 -4.02 6.60 -7.00
C GLY A 67 -3.72 6.58 -5.51
N HIS A 68 -4.48 7.33 -4.71
CA HIS A 68 -4.35 7.33 -3.25
C HIS A 68 -4.59 5.96 -2.61
N LYS A 69 -5.60 5.21 -3.08
CA LYS A 69 -5.86 3.85 -2.60
C LYS A 69 -4.71 2.90 -2.90
N VAL A 70 -4.19 2.92 -4.14
CA VAL A 70 -3.05 2.07 -4.54
C VAL A 70 -1.81 2.40 -3.71
N MET A 71 -1.55 3.70 -3.45
CA MET A 71 -0.44 4.11 -2.60
C MET A 71 -0.60 3.60 -1.16
N ARG A 72 -1.80 3.73 -0.59
CA ARG A 72 -2.11 3.21 0.75
C ARG A 72 -1.93 1.68 0.82
N GLU A 73 -2.46 0.95 -0.14
CA GLU A 73 -2.31 -0.52 -0.20
C GLU A 73 -0.84 -0.93 -0.30
N ARG A 74 -0.04 -0.18 -1.08
CA ARG A 74 1.40 -0.39 -1.21
C ARG A 74 2.13 -0.13 0.10
N GLU A 75 1.83 0.97 0.79
CA GLU A 75 2.41 1.31 2.10
C GLU A 75 2.09 0.25 3.16
N VAL A 76 0.83 -0.17 3.25
CA VAL A 76 0.40 -1.26 4.15
C VAL A 76 1.09 -2.57 3.78
N GLY A 77 1.19 -2.88 2.49
CA GLY A 77 1.84 -4.08 1.99
C GLY A 77 3.32 -4.15 2.36
N TYR A 78 4.08 -3.06 2.20
CA TYR A 78 5.48 -3.01 2.63
C TYR A 78 5.61 -3.17 4.15
N ALA A 79 4.82 -2.44 4.93
CA ALA A 79 4.87 -2.52 6.39
C ALA A 79 4.55 -3.93 6.91
N ARG A 80 3.57 -4.63 6.30
CA ARG A 80 3.23 -6.02 6.65
C ARG A 80 4.33 -7.02 6.25
N ARG A 81 4.95 -6.87 5.08
CA ARG A 81 6.11 -7.69 4.69
C ARG A 81 7.27 -7.51 5.65
N MET A 82 7.52 -6.29 6.09
CA MET A 82 8.55 -5.98 7.07
C MET A 82 8.29 -6.66 8.42
N GLN A 83 7.04 -6.59 8.90
CA GLN A 83 6.62 -7.30 10.10
C GLN A 83 6.81 -8.82 10.00
N TYR A 84 6.46 -9.41 8.85
CA TYR A 84 6.66 -10.83 8.59
C TYR A 84 8.14 -11.24 8.63
N LEU A 85 9.00 -10.50 7.92
CA LEU A 85 10.44 -10.78 7.88
C LEU A 85 11.11 -10.59 9.25
N CYS A 86 10.63 -9.65 10.05
CA CYS A 86 11.09 -9.49 11.43
C CYS A 86 10.71 -10.72 12.29
N GLY A 87 9.49 -11.24 12.12
CA GLY A 87 9.03 -12.45 12.78
C GLY A 87 9.83 -13.69 12.35
N GLU A 88 10.10 -13.84 11.06
CA GLU A 88 10.90 -14.95 10.51
C GLU A 88 12.30 -14.97 11.12
N LEU A 89 12.98 -13.82 11.20
CA LEU A 89 14.28 -13.73 11.86
C LEU A 89 14.19 -14.06 13.36
N GLY A 90 13.10 -13.67 14.01
CA GLY A 90 12.81 -14.00 15.41
C GLY A 90 12.70 -15.51 15.64
N GLU A 91 11.97 -16.19 14.77
CA GLU A 91 11.86 -17.65 14.81
C GLU A 91 13.19 -18.34 14.53
N LEU A 92 13.96 -17.86 13.56
CA LEU A 92 15.28 -18.41 13.25
C LEU A 92 16.23 -18.24 14.42
N LEU A 93 16.29 -17.05 15.03
CA LEU A 93 17.09 -16.79 16.21
C LEU A 93 16.67 -17.67 17.38
N GLY A 94 15.36 -17.85 17.61
CA GLY A 94 14.85 -18.75 18.66
C GLY A 94 15.24 -20.22 18.43
N LYS A 95 15.12 -20.71 17.19
CA LYS A 95 15.54 -22.07 16.82
C LYS A 95 17.04 -22.29 17.01
N ILE A 96 17.86 -21.30 16.63
CA ILE A 96 19.32 -21.34 16.83
C ILE A 96 19.63 -21.28 18.33
N SER A 97 18.95 -20.40 19.08
CA SER A 97 19.14 -20.23 20.52
C SER A 97 18.87 -21.51 21.32
N LEU A 98 17.89 -22.31 20.90
CA LEU A 98 17.56 -23.58 21.54
C LEU A 98 18.52 -24.71 21.16
N SER A 99 19.13 -24.64 19.97
CA SER A 99 19.96 -25.70 19.41
C SER A 99 21.47 -25.47 19.53
N LEU A 100 21.94 -24.34 20.11
CA LEU A 100 23.37 -24.00 20.22
C LEU A 100 24.26 -25.15 20.70
N ASN A 101 23.85 -25.83 21.78
CA ASN A 101 24.66 -26.90 22.39
C ASN A 101 24.73 -28.17 21.54
N HIS A 102 23.83 -28.32 20.56
CA HIS A 102 23.71 -29.52 19.72
C HIS A 102 24.00 -29.23 18.24
N LEU A 103 24.36 -28.00 17.90
CA LEU A 103 24.58 -27.55 16.53
C LEU A 103 25.88 -28.12 15.96
N ARG A 104 25.75 -29.11 15.07
CA ARG A 104 26.86 -29.67 14.29
C ARG A 104 27.29 -28.69 13.20
N ALA A 105 28.51 -28.86 12.68
CA ALA A 105 29.05 -28.01 11.61
C ALA A 105 28.16 -27.99 10.35
N THR A 106 27.60 -29.14 9.95
CA THR A 106 26.69 -29.24 8.79
C THR A 106 25.40 -28.44 8.99
N ASP A 107 24.83 -28.47 10.21
CA ASP A 107 23.61 -27.73 10.53
C ASP A 107 23.87 -26.21 10.58
N ARG A 108 25.04 -25.80 11.08
CA ARG A 108 25.48 -24.39 11.07
C ARG A 108 25.56 -23.84 9.65
N HIS A 109 26.18 -24.56 8.71
CA HIS A 109 26.22 -24.16 7.31
C HIS A 109 24.83 -24.08 6.66
N ARG A 110 23.93 -25.01 6.99
CA ARG A 110 22.55 -24.95 6.50
C ARG A 110 21.80 -23.71 7.02
N LEU A 111 22.01 -23.35 8.28
CA LEU A 111 21.41 -22.16 8.88
C LEU A 111 22.01 -20.88 8.30
N GLN A 112 23.31 -20.83 8.04
CA GLN A 112 23.96 -19.72 7.33
C GLN A 112 23.35 -19.51 5.94
N ASN A 113 23.18 -20.57 5.15
CA ASN A 113 22.53 -20.47 3.84
C ASN A 113 21.08 -19.98 3.96
N THR A 114 20.37 -20.40 5.01
CA THR A 114 18.99 -19.93 5.29
C THR A 114 18.97 -18.44 5.63
N LEU A 115 19.94 -17.95 6.41
CA LEU A 115 20.08 -16.53 6.74
C LEU A 115 20.51 -15.68 5.54
N GLN A 116 21.34 -16.22 4.65
CA GLN A 116 21.69 -15.56 3.40
C GLN A 116 20.48 -15.41 2.46
N ASP A 117 19.67 -16.46 2.34
CA ASP A 117 18.40 -16.39 1.59
C ASP A 117 17.43 -15.37 2.21
N TYR A 118 17.33 -15.35 3.55
CA TYR A 118 16.57 -14.32 4.27
C TYR A 118 17.05 -12.91 3.95
N LEU A 119 18.37 -12.66 3.97
CA LEU A 119 18.95 -11.35 3.63
C LEU A 119 18.62 -10.94 2.20
N HIS A 120 18.68 -11.88 1.26
CA HIS A 120 18.31 -11.64 -0.14
C HIS A 120 16.83 -11.26 -0.26
N ARG A 121 15.92 -12.01 0.39
CA ARG A 121 14.48 -11.69 0.42
C ARG A 121 14.19 -10.36 1.09
N LEU A 122 14.91 -10.02 2.17
CA LEU A 122 14.80 -8.72 2.85
C LEU A 122 15.20 -7.57 1.93
N PHE A 123 16.26 -7.74 1.13
CA PHE A 123 16.68 -6.75 0.14
C PHE A 123 15.67 -6.59 -0.99
N GLU A 124 15.28 -7.69 -1.64
CA GLU A 124 14.32 -7.70 -2.76
C GLU A 124 12.98 -7.07 -2.36
N SER A 125 12.45 -7.44 -1.20
CA SER A 125 11.14 -6.98 -0.72
C SER A 125 11.04 -5.47 -0.45
N HIS A 126 12.17 -4.81 -0.15
CA HIS A 126 12.22 -3.38 0.21
C HIS A 126 13.04 -2.54 -0.79
N ARG A 127 13.44 -3.10 -1.94
CA ARG A 127 14.30 -2.43 -2.92
C ARG A 127 13.72 -1.11 -3.46
N GLN A 128 12.39 -1.04 -3.57
CA GLN A 128 11.67 0.13 -4.09
C GLN A 128 10.92 0.89 -3.00
N ASP A 129 11.18 0.57 -1.73
CA ASP A 129 10.57 1.27 -0.61
C ASP A 129 11.30 2.59 -0.36
N LEU A 130 10.54 3.67 -0.24
CA LEU A 130 11.06 5.03 -0.04
C LEU A 130 10.77 5.56 1.37
N ASN A 131 10.16 4.74 2.23
CA ASN A 131 9.85 5.13 3.59
C ASN A 131 11.12 5.03 4.46
N GLU A 132 11.58 6.17 4.97
CA GLU A 132 12.82 6.30 5.74
C GLU A 132 12.84 5.37 6.97
N ASP A 133 11.74 5.32 7.74
CA ASP A 133 11.66 4.45 8.91
C ASP A 133 11.82 2.97 8.53
N ARG A 134 11.15 2.51 7.46
CA ARG A 134 11.26 1.12 7.01
C ARG A 134 12.66 0.80 6.47
N ILE A 135 13.31 1.75 5.80
CA ILE A 135 14.70 1.61 5.35
C ILE A 135 15.64 1.41 6.56
N VAL A 136 15.48 2.20 7.61
CA VAL A 136 16.27 2.08 8.83
C VAL A 136 16.04 0.73 9.51
N ILE A 137 14.78 0.31 9.65
CA ILE A 137 14.45 -1.00 10.24
C ILE A 137 15.04 -2.14 9.38
N ALA A 138 15.01 -2.03 8.05
CA ALA A 138 15.60 -3.02 7.13
C ALA A 138 17.12 -3.09 7.28
N TYR A 139 17.78 -1.95 7.43
CA TYR A 139 19.20 -1.90 7.72
C TYR A 139 19.53 -2.59 9.05
N GLU A 140 18.80 -2.29 10.12
CA GLU A 140 19.03 -2.89 11.44
C GLU A 140 18.74 -4.41 11.45
N LEU A 141 17.72 -4.88 10.72
CA LEU A 141 17.46 -6.32 10.54
C LEU A 141 18.61 -7.02 9.81
N ARG A 142 19.17 -6.38 8.77
CA ARG A 142 20.37 -6.92 8.08
C ARG A 142 21.54 -7.03 9.04
N GLN A 143 21.75 -6.02 9.89
CA GLN A 143 22.84 -6.06 10.87
C GLN A 143 22.67 -7.23 11.84
N VAL A 144 21.47 -7.42 12.41
CA VAL A 144 21.20 -8.56 13.31
C VAL A 144 21.39 -9.90 12.61
N ALA A 145 20.96 -10.04 11.35
CA ALA A 145 21.13 -11.26 10.58
C ALA A 145 22.61 -11.54 10.24
N ASN A 146 23.39 -10.51 9.89
CA ASN A 146 24.84 -10.66 9.65
C ASN A 146 25.58 -11.01 10.94
N ASP A 147 25.30 -10.33 12.05
CA ASP A 147 25.90 -10.64 13.35
C ASP A 147 25.62 -12.12 13.73
N LEU A 148 24.42 -12.62 13.42
CA LEU A 148 24.05 -14.01 13.64
C LEU A 148 24.80 -15.00 12.72
N ILE A 149 25.07 -14.63 11.46
CA ILE A 149 25.90 -15.42 10.54
C ILE A 149 27.33 -15.51 11.06
N ASP A 150 27.89 -14.37 11.49
CA ASP A 150 29.25 -14.29 12.02
C ASP A 150 29.42 -15.14 13.28
N GLU A 151 28.43 -15.14 14.18
CA GLU A 151 28.43 -16.01 15.36
C GLU A 151 28.39 -17.50 14.98
N LEU A 152 27.58 -17.88 13.99
CA LEU A 152 27.52 -19.25 13.48
C LEU A 152 28.84 -19.69 12.82
N GLU A 153 29.55 -18.76 12.16
CA GLU A 153 30.84 -19.02 11.50
C GLU A 153 31.99 -19.14 12.52
N SER A 154 32.02 -18.25 13.52
CA SER A 154 33.01 -18.28 14.59
C SER A 154 33.00 -19.60 15.36
N GLY A 155 31.84 -20.27 15.33
CA GLY A 155 31.56 -21.50 16.05
C GLY A 155 31.56 -21.35 17.57
N ARG A 156 31.74 -20.14 18.08
CA ARG A 156 31.61 -19.78 19.48
C ARG A 156 30.12 -19.67 19.80
N THR A 157 29.70 -20.39 20.82
CA THR A 157 28.32 -20.34 21.30
C THR A 157 28.27 -19.45 22.54
N ASP A 158 28.50 -18.15 22.36
CA ASP A 158 28.41 -17.19 23.47
C ASP A 158 26.95 -16.79 23.71
N ARG A 159 26.37 -17.35 24.77
CA ARG A 159 24.99 -17.09 25.17
C ARG A 159 24.71 -15.61 25.44
N VAL A 160 25.72 -14.82 25.82
CA VAL A 160 25.57 -13.38 26.06
C VAL A 160 25.32 -12.64 24.74
N VAL A 161 26.02 -13.00 23.68
CA VAL A 161 25.83 -12.42 22.36
C VAL A 161 24.43 -12.73 21.84
N PHE A 162 23.99 -13.99 21.94
CA PHE A 162 22.64 -14.39 21.54
C PHE A 162 21.54 -13.67 22.32
N MET A 163 21.70 -13.51 23.64
CA MET A 163 20.77 -12.69 24.44
C MET A 163 20.76 -11.21 24.02
N SER A 164 21.90 -10.67 23.58
CA SER A 164 21.99 -9.29 23.09
C SER A 164 21.29 -9.12 21.73
N LEU A 165 21.45 -10.08 20.83
CA LEU A 165 20.77 -10.13 19.53
C LEU A 165 19.26 -10.27 19.71
N GLU A 166 18.83 -11.12 20.64
CA GLU A 166 17.41 -11.30 20.98
C GLU A 166 16.78 -9.99 21.47
N LYS A 167 17.45 -9.28 22.38
CA LYS A 167 16.97 -7.97 22.87
C LYS A 167 16.89 -6.93 21.76
N ARG A 168 17.88 -6.88 20.86
CA ARG A 168 17.84 -5.98 19.68
C ARG A 168 16.67 -6.33 18.77
N LEU A 169 16.45 -7.62 18.52
CA LEU A 169 15.37 -8.09 17.67
C LEU A 169 13.99 -7.87 18.29
N GLN A 170 13.84 -7.97 19.61
CA GLN A 170 12.60 -7.61 20.31
C GLN A 170 12.25 -6.13 20.13
N ARG A 171 13.23 -5.23 20.23
CA ARG A 171 13.03 -3.80 19.95
C ARG A 171 12.64 -3.55 18.50
N LEU A 172 13.30 -4.24 17.56
CA LEU A 172 12.97 -4.18 16.13
C LEU A 172 11.56 -4.69 15.86
N THR A 173 11.16 -5.78 16.51
CA THR A 173 9.82 -6.36 16.38
C THR A 173 8.75 -5.37 16.81
N HIS A 174 8.96 -4.69 17.93
CA HIS A 174 8.07 -3.63 18.37
C HIS A 174 8.00 -2.48 17.34
N ARG A 175 9.14 -2.03 16.80
CA ARG A 175 9.15 -0.99 15.75
C ARG A 175 8.42 -1.42 14.48
N CYS A 176 8.60 -2.67 14.04
CA CYS A 176 7.86 -3.24 12.90
C CYS A 176 6.35 -3.27 13.14
N GLN A 177 5.91 -3.66 14.35
CA GLN A 177 4.50 -3.67 14.72
C GLN A 177 3.90 -2.26 14.73
N VAL A 178 4.62 -1.29 15.29
CA VAL A 178 4.21 0.13 15.28
C VAL A 178 4.12 0.66 13.85
N ASN A 179 5.11 0.37 13.00
CA ASN A 179 5.12 0.79 11.60
C ASN A 179 3.93 0.20 10.83
N ALA A 180 3.63 -1.09 11.00
CA ALA A 180 2.46 -1.74 10.42
C ALA A 180 1.15 -1.10 10.90
N ALA A 181 1.02 -0.85 12.21
CA ALA A 181 -0.17 -0.21 12.77
C ALA A 181 -0.34 1.25 12.31
N MET A 182 0.75 1.98 12.06
CA MET A 182 0.71 3.32 11.50
C MET A 182 0.30 3.28 10.02
N ALA A 183 0.85 2.34 9.24
CA ALA A 183 0.52 2.19 7.83
C ALA A 183 -0.97 1.87 7.60
N GLU A 184 -1.59 1.11 8.49
CA GLU A 184 -3.03 0.79 8.41
C GLU A 184 -3.94 2.00 8.68
N LYS A 185 -3.43 3.00 9.41
CA LYS A 185 -4.18 4.22 9.77
C LYS A 185 -4.11 5.34 8.73
N LEU A 186 -3.09 5.32 7.85
CA LEU A 186 -3.05 6.11 6.60
C LEU A 186 -4.19 5.68 5.68
#